data_AF-A0AB36MGK7-F1
#
_entry.id   AF-A0AB36MGK7-F1
#
_cell.length_a   1.000
_cell.length_b   1.000
_cell.length_c   1.000
_cell.angle_alpha   90.00
_cell.angle_beta   90.00
_cell.angle_gamma   90.00
#
_symmetry.space_group_name_H-M   'P 1'
#
loop_
_entity.id
_entity.type
_entity.pdbx_description
1 polymer ?
#
loop_
_entity_poly.entity_id
_entity_poly.type
_entity_poly.pdbx_seq_one_letter_code
_entity_poly.pdbx_strand_id
1 'polypeptide(L)'
;MKNWIKTHSKLLVLCSIGGLGGFLIILVAIFTVLFFSNNRCSDNAGTSDTDISSGFTGSWTTQGTEAYKNAKATFDFWVSKGMSGAQAAGIVGNIGGAEDTGFVLNQKEIGGGSGGGLYQFTPYTKYLNDPKSDKSWSVVNQGEVVMSLEPQTVSSFFSKTKNSSPGDAATDWMNMYERPSERARATTNSMRRSAAEKAYELFGGANISAKDSLLGDVTETSDVGVTSDLQNDSKTCSVSSDSASDGTGEVPKGVRDKIYAANEIPDSLKPYLLPINVSDARGVSGKGWSHPGGQCVDYVVSEATVLWNNTQSWSLGNGVDQVNSAIKFGYAVKDDKPHKGDLVSCDGTDPSIGHTWMVGHVFADGSVLLQEQNYPGKSGDDMGAPLTWDVAVLPPYKDGAWANLPNYGATLNHPVFAKPAHGMKK
;
A
#
# COMPACT_ATOMS: atom_id res chain seq x y z
N MET A 1 0.01 48.42 -42.16
CA MET A 1 -1.15 47.50 -42.36
C MET A 1 -1.48 47.30 -43.84
N LYS A 2 -0.54 46.81 -44.66
CA LYS A 2 -0.84 46.39 -46.05
C LYS A 2 0.00 45.21 -46.58
N ASN A 3 0.91 44.67 -45.76
CA ASN A 3 1.76 43.53 -46.14
C ASN A 3 1.54 42.27 -45.26
N TRP A 4 0.49 42.23 -44.43
CA TRP A 4 0.17 41.09 -43.56
C TRP A 4 -1.18 40.44 -43.91
N ILE A 5 -1.60 40.51 -45.19
CA ILE A 5 -2.85 39.90 -45.68
C ILE A 5 -2.61 38.95 -46.87
N LYS A 6 -1.38 38.86 -47.41
CA LYS A 6 -1.11 38.02 -48.59
C LYS A 6 -0.66 36.57 -48.31
N THR A 7 -0.42 36.20 -47.06
CA THR A 7 0.14 34.86 -46.73
C THR A 7 -0.86 33.88 -46.12
N HIS A 8 -2.12 34.28 -45.87
CA HIS A 8 -3.14 33.39 -45.27
C HIS A 8 -4.31 33.04 -46.19
N SER A 9 -4.24 33.37 -47.49
CA SER A 9 -5.30 33.07 -48.46
C SER A 9 -5.06 31.81 -49.32
N LYS A 10 -4.03 31.00 -49.02
CA LYS A 10 -3.70 29.79 -49.80
C LYS A 10 -3.77 28.48 -49.02
N LEU A 11 -4.28 28.49 -47.79
CA LEU A 11 -4.44 27.26 -46.99
C LEU A 11 -5.90 27.06 -46.55
N LEU A 12 -6.85 27.38 -47.43
CA LEU A 12 -8.29 27.17 -47.20
C LEU A 12 -9.04 26.71 -48.45
N VAL A 13 -8.32 26.08 -49.39
CA VAL A 13 -8.92 25.35 -50.51
C VAL A 13 -8.14 24.05 -50.67
N LEU A 14 -8.61 23.00 -50.00
CA LEU A 14 -8.49 21.58 -50.37
C LEU A 14 -9.20 20.72 -49.29
N CYS A 15 -10.48 21.02 -49.05
CA CYS A 15 -11.41 20.09 -48.44
C CYS A 15 -12.43 19.69 -49.49
N SER A 16 -12.08 18.72 -50.32
CA SER A 16 -13.06 17.87 -51.00
C SER A 16 -12.34 16.76 -51.75
N ILE A 17 -12.78 15.53 -51.47
CA ILE A 17 -12.57 14.26 -52.20
C ILE A 17 -11.53 13.32 -51.56
N GLY A 18 -12.07 12.34 -50.81
CA GLY A 18 -11.65 10.94 -50.95
C GLY A 18 -11.03 10.26 -49.74
N GLY A 19 -11.81 9.42 -49.06
CA GLY A 19 -11.31 8.15 -48.50
C GLY A 19 -11.23 8.04 -46.98
N LEU A 20 -12.02 7.12 -46.43
CA LEU A 20 -12.00 6.66 -45.04
C LEU A 20 -10.58 6.24 -44.61
N GLY A 21 -10.09 6.83 -43.51
CA GLY A 21 -8.88 6.35 -42.83
C GLY A 21 -8.11 7.48 -42.16
N GLY A 22 -8.52 7.88 -40.95
CA GLY A 22 -7.74 8.85 -40.16
C GLY A 22 -8.58 9.79 -39.30
N PHE A 23 -9.37 9.26 -38.36
CA PHE A 23 -10.10 10.08 -37.38
C PHE A 23 -9.91 9.61 -35.94
N LEU A 24 -8.75 9.02 -35.62
CA LEU A 24 -8.44 8.48 -34.28
C LEU A 24 -7.07 8.89 -33.72
N ILE A 25 -6.45 9.95 -34.25
CA ILE A 25 -5.15 10.45 -33.77
C ILE A 25 -5.18 11.93 -33.34
N ILE A 26 -6.30 12.65 -33.52
CA ILE A 26 -6.39 14.09 -33.22
C ILE A 26 -7.03 14.39 -31.84
N LEU A 27 -7.45 13.38 -31.05
CA LEU A 27 -7.86 13.57 -29.66
C LEU A 27 -6.73 13.45 -28.63
N VAL A 28 -5.53 12.97 -29.04
CA VAL A 28 -4.36 12.83 -28.14
C VAL A 28 -3.40 14.03 -28.23
N ALA A 29 -3.54 14.90 -29.24
CA ALA A 29 -2.66 16.05 -29.46
C ALA A 29 -3.21 17.40 -28.97
N ILE A 30 -4.48 17.47 -28.53
CA ILE A 30 -5.11 18.71 -28.03
C ILE A 30 -4.88 18.91 -26.52
N PHE A 31 -4.43 17.89 -25.79
CA PHE A 31 -4.14 18.00 -24.35
C PHE A 31 -2.73 18.52 -24.02
N THR A 32 -1.82 18.64 -24.99
CA THR A 32 -0.40 18.96 -24.75
C THR A 32 0.04 20.37 -25.15
N VAL A 33 -0.85 21.25 -25.67
CA VAL A 33 -0.43 22.53 -26.29
C VAL A 33 -1.10 23.79 -25.72
N LEU A 34 -1.93 23.71 -24.68
CA LEU A 34 -2.65 24.88 -24.14
C LEU A 34 -2.11 25.55 -22.87
N PHE A 35 -0.90 25.20 -22.41
CA PHE A 35 -0.21 26.03 -21.41
C PHE A 35 1.29 25.98 -21.65
N PHE A 36 1.82 26.90 -22.47
CA PHE A 36 3.05 27.63 -22.13
C PHE A 36 3.26 28.84 -23.07
N SER A 37 3.33 30.00 -22.42
CA SER A 37 4.08 31.22 -22.76
C SER A 37 3.46 32.33 -23.65
N ASN A 38 3.14 33.47 -23.01
CA ASN A 38 4.02 34.65 -23.06
C ASN A 38 3.70 35.76 -22.00
N ASN A 39 4.65 35.96 -21.07
CA ASN A 39 5.30 37.20 -20.57
C ASN A 39 4.46 38.44 -20.13
N ARG A 40 4.75 39.20 -19.04
CA ARG A 40 5.90 39.42 -18.10
C ARG A 40 5.38 40.39 -16.97
N CYS A 41 5.83 40.47 -15.69
CA CYS A 41 7.18 40.59 -15.08
C CYS A 41 7.23 40.25 -13.55
N SER A 42 8.36 39.66 -13.10
CA SER A 42 9.16 39.84 -11.83
C SER A 42 8.50 39.50 -10.46
N ASP A 43 9.03 38.70 -9.52
CA ASP A 43 10.38 38.18 -9.16
C ASP A 43 10.28 36.83 -8.38
N ASN A 44 11.43 36.26 -8.00
CA ASN A 44 11.77 34.82 -8.02
C ASN A 44 11.37 33.91 -6.83
N ALA A 45 11.27 32.62 -7.19
CA ALA A 45 11.51 31.39 -6.41
C ALA A 45 10.51 31.03 -5.30
N GLY A 46 9.35 30.51 -5.72
CA GLY A 46 8.47 29.68 -4.90
C GLY A 46 8.13 28.40 -5.65
N THR A 47 8.48 27.24 -5.09
CA THR A 47 7.99 25.94 -5.59
C THR A 47 6.57 25.77 -5.08
N SER A 48 5.61 26.20 -5.88
CA SER A 48 4.18 26.04 -5.63
C SER A 48 3.81 24.56 -5.65
N ASP A 49 3.11 24.16 -4.58
CA ASP A 49 2.36 22.92 -4.40
C ASP A 49 1.70 22.47 -5.71
N THR A 50 1.93 21.21 -6.06
CA THR A 50 1.10 20.51 -7.05
C THR A 50 0.03 19.76 -6.26
N ASP A 51 -1.15 20.36 -6.16
CA ASP A 51 -2.38 19.71 -5.71
C ASP A 51 -2.56 18.36 -6.44
N ILE A 52 -2.40 17.25 -5.71
CA ILE A 52 -2.89 15.94 -6.16
C ILE A 52 -4.36 15.82 -5.71
N SER A 53 -5.22 16.54 -6.43
CA SER A 53 -6.64 16.24 -6.52
C SER A 53 -7.02 16.03 -8.00
N SER A 54 -6.53 14.95 -8.61
CA SER A 54 -7.04 14.46 -9.90
C SER A 54 -7.87 13.21 -9.66
N GLY A 55 -9.19 13.40 -9.58
CA GLY A 55 -10.16 12.38 -9.20
C GLY A 55 -10.25 11.18 -10.16
N PHE A 56 -10.41 10.00 -9.57
CA PHE A 56 -10.84 8.77 -10.22
C PHE A 56 -12.33 8.88 -10.58
N THR A 57 -12.70 8.84 -11.86
CA THR A 57 -14.11 8.97 -12.31
C THR A 57 -14.53 7.81 -13.23
N GLY A 58 -14.54 6.57 -12.72
CA GLY A 58 -15.34 5.51 -13.34
C GLY A 58 -16.83 5.81 -13.17
N SER A 59 -17.67 5.54 -14.18
CA SER A 59 -19.12 5.81 -14.12
C SER A 59 -19.83 5.13 -12.94
N TRP A 60 -19.23 4.04 -12.43
CA TRP A 60 -19.71 3.30 -11.27
C TRP A 60 -19.59 4.04 -9.94
N THR A 61 -18.83 5.14 -9.88
CA THR A 61 -18.71 5.97 -8.67
C THR A 61 -19.83 7.03 -8.56
N THR A 62 -20.65 7.18 -9.60
CA THR A 62 -21.76 8.14 -9.65
C THR A 62 -23.08 7.45 -9.33
N GLN A 63 -23.70 7.79 -8.21
CA GLN A 63 -24.98 7.22 -7.79
C GLN A 63 -26.05 7.40 -8.88
N GLY A 64 -26.77 6.32 -9.20
CA GLY A 64 -27.87 6.32 -10.18
C GLY A 64 -27.49 5.81 -11.57
N THR A 65 -26.21 5.65 -11.90
CA THR A 65 -25.78 5.01 -13.14
C THR A 65 -25.98 3.49 -13.08
N GLU A 66 -26.11 2.83 -14.24
CA GLU A 66 -26.16 1.36 -14.30
C GLU A 66 -24.85 0.73 -13.78
N ALA A 67 -23.71 1.35 -14.07
CA ALA A 67 -22.42 0.92 -13.55
C ALA A 67 -22.38 0.95 -12.00
N TYR A 68 -22.96 1.97 -11.37
CA TYR A 68 -23.05 2.06 -9.91
C TYR A 68 -23.95 0.96 -9.35
N LYS A 69 -25.09 0.70 -9.98
CA LYS A 69 -26.01 -0.37 -9.56
C LYS A 69 -25.31 -1.73 -9.64
N ASN A 70 -24.57 -1.99 -10.71
CA ASN A 70 -23.83 -3.24 -10.88
C ASN A 70 -22.68 -3.37 -9.87
N ALA A 71 -21.90 -2.31 -9.64
CA ALA A 71 -20.84 -2.31 -8.62
C ALA A 71 -21.39 -2.54 -7.21
N LYS A 72 -22.50 -1.88 -6.87
CA LYS A 72 -23.18 -2.09 -5.58
C LYS A 72 -23.75 -3.50 -5.47
N ALA A 73 -24.36 -4.04 -6.53
CA ALA A 73 -24.86 -5.41 -6.54
C ALA A 73 -23.72 -6.43 -6.34
N THR A 74 -22.52 -6.15 -6.88
CA THR A 74 -21.34 -7.02 -6.69
C THR A 74 -20.90 -6.99 -5.24
N PHE A 75 -20.82 -5.79 -4.65
CA PHE A 75 -20.52 -5.61 -3.23
C PHE A 75 -21.53 -6.37 -2.35
N ASP A 76 -22.83 -6.13 -2.56
CA ASP A 76 -23.92 -6.72 -1.79
C ASP A 76 -23.94 -8.25 -1.91
N PHE A 77 -23.66 -8.80 -3.11
CA PHE A 77 -23.56 -10.25 -3.32
C PHE A 77 -22.49 -10.86 -2.42
N TRP A 78 -21.26 -10.35 -2.42
CA TRP A 78 -20.18 -10.93 -1.62
C TRP A 78 -20.40 -10.76 -0.11
N VAL A 79 -20.96 -9.63 0.31
CA VAL A 79 -21.41 -9.45 1.70
C VAL A 79 -22.48 -10.49 2.08
N SER A 80 -23.41 -10.80 1.17
CA SER A 80 -24.43 -11.84 1.42
C SER A 80 -23.84 -13.24 1.60
N LYS A 81 -22.64 -13.48 1.04
CA LYS A 81 -21.85 -14.71 1.23
C LYS A 81 -21.01 -14.70 2.53
N GLY A 82 -21.11 -13.64 3.33
CA GLY A 82 -20.49 -13.52 4.64
C GLY A 82 -19.22 -12.67 4.67
N MET A 83 -18.80 -12.10 3.54
CA MET A 83 -17.59 -11.29 3.46
C MET A 83 -17.77 -9.97 4.23
N SER A 84 -16.69 -9.47 4.84
CA SER A 84 -16.68 -8.10 5.37
C SER A 84 -16.83 -7.09 4.24
N GLY A 85 -17.17 -5.85 4.61
CA GLY A 85 -17.20 -4.75 3.66
C GLY A 85 -15.83 -4.54 2.99
N ALA A 86 -14.72 -4.80 3.69
CA ALA A 86 -13.39 -4.67 3.10
C ALA A 86 -13.12 -5.73 2.04
N GLN A 87 -13.50 -6.98 2.32
CA GLN A 87 -13.35 -8.10 1.39
C GLN A 87 -14.19 -7.91 0.12
N ALA A 88 -15.48 -7.55 0.28
CA ALA A 88 -16.36 -7.29 -0.84
C ALA A 88 -15.90 -6.08 -1.68
N ALA A 89 -15.44 -5.01 -1.02
CA ALA A 89 -14.85 -3.85 -1.69
C ALA A 89 -13.58 -4.21 -2.47
N GLY A 90 -12.73 -5.10 -1.95
CA GLY A 90 -11.54 -5.60 -2.65
C GLY A 90 -11.87 -6.24 -4.00
N ILE A 91 -12.96 -7.01 -4.07
CA ILE A 91 -13.43 -7.63 -5.31
C ILE A 91 -13.97 -6.58 -6.27
N VAL A 92 -14.78 -5.64 -5.78
CA VAL A 92 -15.26 -4.49 -6.59
C VAL A 92 -14.09 -3.66 -7.13
N GLY A 93 -13.04 -3.48 -6.34
CA GLY A 93 -11.85 -2.74 -6.74
C GLY A 93 -11.09 -3.41 -7.89
N ASN A 94 -11.05 -4.74 -7.95
CA ASN A 94 -10.45 -5.45 -9.07
C ASN A 94 -11.19 -5.19 -10.38
N ILE A 95 -12.52 -5.28 -10.34
CA ILE A 95 -13.38 -5.04 -11.49
C ILE A 95 -13.28 -3.58 -11.91
N GLY A 96 -13.60 -2.67 -10.99
CA GLY A 96 -13.72 -1.24 -11.27
C GLY A 96 -12.40 -0.51 -11.46
N GLY A 97 -11.28 -1.09 -11.03
CA GLY A 97 -9.94 -0.50 -11.12
C GLY A 97 -9.10 -1.03 -12.28
N ALA A 98 -9.48 -2.14 -12.92
CA ALA A 98 -8.65 -2.75 -13.94
C ALA A 98 -9.39 -3.56 -15.01
N GLU A 99 -10.40 -4.36 -14.65
CA GLU A 99 -11.07 -5.23 -15.63
C GLU A 99 -12.09 -4.45 -16.46
N ASP A 100 -12.98 -3.72 -15.79
CA ASP A 100 -14.04 -2.96 -16.43
C ASP A 100 -14.54 -1.81 -15.53
N THR A 101 -13.99 -0.62 -15.79
CA THR A 101 -14.42 0.63 -15.15
C THR A 101 -15.88 1.02 -15.45
N GLY A 102 -16.54 0.35 -16.41
CA GLY A 102 -17.95 0.54 -16.75
C GLY A 102 -18.91 -0.44 -16.07
N PHE A 103 -18.41 -1.49 -15.40
CA PHE A 103 -19.23 -2.58 -14.84
C PHE A 103 -20.28 -3.12 -15.84
N VAL A 104 -19.89 -3.27 -17.09
CA VAL A 104 -20.69 -3.84 -18.16
C VAL A 104 -20.73 -5.36 -17.99
N LEU A 105 -21.91 -5.88 -17.72
CA LEU A 105 -22.12 -7.26 -17.27
C LEU A 105 -21.58 -8.33 -18.22
N ASN A 106 -21.60 -8.09 -19.52
CA ASN A 106 -21.13 -9.02 -20.56
C ASN A 106 -19.93 -8.46 -21.34
N GLN A 107 -19.13 -7.59 -20.72
CA GLN A 107 -17.96 -6.98 -21.34
C GLN A 107 -17.03 -8.06 -21.88
N LYS A 108 -16.75 -8.01 -23.19
CA LYS A 108 -15.69 -8.84 -23.79
C LYS A 108 -14.34 -8.19 -23.51
N GLU A 109 -13.30 -9.01 -23.37
CA GLU A 109 -11.93 -8.56 -23.12
C GLU A 109 -11.51 -7.40 -24.04
N ILE A 110 -11.06 -6.31 -23.43
CA ILE A 110 -10.62 -5.10 -24.14
C ILE A 110 -9.29 -5.42 -24.83
N GLY A 111 -9.28 -5.46 -26.17
CA GLY A 111 -8.10 -5.81 -26.97
C GLY A 111 -8.23 -7.12 -27.77
N GLY A 112 -9.38 -7.79 -27.72
CA GLY A 112 -9.71 -8.90 -28.64
C GLY A 112 -9.35 -10.29 -28.13
N GLY A 113 -9.23 -10.49 -26.82
CA GLY A 113 -9.03 -11.80 -26.22
C GLY A 113 -10.33 -12.56 -25.93
N SER A 114 -10.22 -13.61 -25.11
CA SER A 114 -11.33 -14.55 -24.84
C SER A 114 -12.02 -14.34 -23.50
N GLY A 115 -11.60 -13.34 -22.72
CA GLY A 115 -12.22 -12.95 -21.45
C GLY A 115 -13.65 -12.40 -21.62
N GLY A 116 -14.49 -12.60 -20.60
CA GLY A 116 -15.85 -12.11 -20.59
C GLY A 116 -16.41 -11.84 -19.19
N GLY A 117 -17.23 -10.80 -19.07
CA GLY A 117 -17.95 -10.42 -17.85
C GLY A 117 -17.11 -9.65 -16.85
N LEU A 118 -17.67 -9.45 -15.65
CA LEU A 118 -17.07 -8.65 -14.59
C LEU A 118 -15.75 -9.25 -14.08
N TYR A 119 -15.68 -10.58 -14.04
CA TYR A 119 -14.51 -11.33 -13.53
C TYR A 119 -13.56 -11.81 -14.64
N GLN A 120 -13.71 -11.28 -15.88
CA GLN A 120 -12.93 -11.68 -17.05
C GLN A 120 -12.71 -13.20 -17.17
N PHE A 121 -13.81 -13.98 -17.13
CA PHE A 121 -13.76 -15.44 -17.29
C PHE A 121 -13.01 -15.78 -18.57
N THR A 122 -11.84 -16.42 -18.45
CA THR A 122 -10.96 -16.65 -19.59
C THR A 122 -10.74 -18.15 -19.81
N PRO A 123 -11.25 -18.75 -20.91
CA PRO A 123 -12.19 -18.15 -21.87
C PRO A 123 -13.61 -17.97 -21.31
N TYR A 124 -14.40 -17.05 -21.89
CA TYR A 124 -15.75 -16.70 -21.43
C TYR A 124 -16.73 -17.87 -21.48
N THR A 125 -16.43 -18.89 -22.28
CA THR A 125 -17.19 -20.14 -22.35
C THR A 125 -17.18 -20.91 -21.04
N LYS A 126 -16.21 -20.70 -20.15
CA LYS A 126 -16.23 -21.24 -18.77
C LYS A 126 -17.49 -20.78 -18.04
N TYR A 127 -17.83 -19.50 -18.15
CA TYR A 127 -19.08 -18.99 -17.59
C TYR A 127 -20.29 -19.60 -18.28
N LEU A 128 -20.32 -19.70 -19.61
CA LEU A 128 -21.51 -20.20 -20.33
C LEU A 128 -21.78 -21.70 -20.14
N ASN A 129 -20.75 -22.47 -19.81
CA ASN A 129 -20.82 -23.93 -19.69
C ASN A 129 -20.87 -24.43 -18.23
N ASP A 130 -20.67 -23.56 -17.24
CA ASP A 130 -20.77 -23.95 -15.84
C ASP A 130 -22.24 -24.32 -15.47
N PRO A 131 -22.50 -25.41 -14.73
CA PRO A 131 -23.85 -25.82 -14.34
C PRO A 131 -24.63 -24.78 -13.51
N LYS A 132 -23.93 -23.87 -12.81
CA LYS A 132 -24.54 -22.76 -12.07
C LYS A 132 -24.88 -21.57 -12.97
N SER A 133 -24.46 -21.57 -14.22
CA SER A 133 -24.71 -20.48 -15.15
C SER A 133 -26.14 -20.50 -15.70
N ASP A 134 -26.83 -19.37 -15.56
CA ASP A 134 -28.12 -19.13 -16.23
C ASP A 134 -27.95 -18.35 -17.54
N LYS A 135 -26.69 -18.06 -17.92
CA LYS A 135 -26.29 -17.31 -19.13
C LYS A 135 -26.78 -15.86 -19.18
N SER A 136 -27.34 -15.33 -18.09
CA SER A 136 -27.87 -13.96 -18.01
C SER A 136 -26.78 -12.89 -17.95
N TRP A 137 -25.56 -13.28 -17.57
CA TRP A 137 -24.49 -12.37 -17.16
C TRP A 137 -24.88 -11.47 -15.98
N SER A 138 -25.93 -11.79 -15.21
CA SER A 138 -26.26 -11.02 -14.02
C SER A 138 -25.12 -11.07 -12.99
N VAL A 139 -24.98 -10.01 -12.18
CA VAL A 139 -23.96 -9.94 -11.12
C VAL A 139 -24.00 -11.17 -10.21
N VAL A 140 -25.21 -11.54 -9.78
CA VAL A 140 -25.42 -12.70 -8.89
C VAL A 140 -24.97 -13.98 -9.59
N ASN A 141 -25.42 -14.22 -10.83
CA ASN A 141 -25.06 -15.46 -11.52
C ASN A 141 -23.55 -15.56 -11.80
N GLN A 142 -22.90 -14.44 -12.16
CA GLN A 142 -21.45 -14.41 -12.30
C GLN A 142 -20.75 -14.76 -10.97
N GLY A 143 -21.17 -14.18 -9.84
CA GLY A 143 -20.62 -14.50 -8.53
C GLY A 143 -20.82 -15.97 -8.11
N GLU A 144 -21.99 -16.55 -8.38
CA GLU A 144 -22.25 -17.98 -8.14
C GLU A 144 -21.34 -18.88 -8.99
N VAL A 145 -21.08 -18.51 -10.24
CA VAL A 145 -20.16 -19.23 -11.12
C VAL A 145 -18.71 -19.09 -10.65
N VAL A 146 -18.29 -17.93 -10.12
CA VAL A 146 -16.97 -17.78 -9.48
C VAL A 146 -16.82 -18.77 -8.32
N MET A 147 -17.83 -18.88 -7.45
CA MET A 147 -17.82 -19.83 -6.34
C MET A 147 -17.87 -21.29 -6.78
N SER A 148 -18.51 -21.59 -7.91
CA SER A 148 -18.55 -22.94 -8.53
C SER A 148 -17.19 -23.35 -9.09
N LEU A 149 -16.55 -22.45 -9.85
CA LEU A 149 -15.28 -22.72 -10.53
C LEU A 149 -14.09 -22.70 -9.57
N GLU A 150 -14.12 -21.81 -8.58
CA GLU A 150 -12.98 -21.56 -7.70
C GLU A 150 -13.32 -21.53 -6.19
N PRO A 151 -14.01 -22.55 -5.65
CA PRO A 151 -14.44 -22.56 -4.25
C PRO A 151 -13.25 -22.46 -3.27
N GLN A 152 -12.12 -23.10 -3.59
CA GLN A 152 -10.92 -23.06 -2.76
C GLN A 152 -10.24 -21.70 -2.79
N THR A 153 -10.19 -21.02 -3.94
CA THR A 153 -9.66 -19.66 -4.05
C THR A 153 -10.51 -18.70 -3.24
N VAL A 154 -11.83 -18.77 -3.37
CA VAL A 154 -12.77 -17.91 -2.62
C VAL A 154 -12.66 -18.17 -1.11
N SER A 155 -12.61 -19.43 -0.68
CA SER A 155 -12.43 -19.79 0.74
C SER A 155 -11.08 -19.31 1.29
N SER A 156 -10.01 -19.48 0.52
CA SER A 156 -8.67 -19.02 0.89
C SER A 156 -8.63 -17.50 0.98
N PHE A 157 -9.24 -16.80 0.02
CA PHE A 157 -9.36 -15.35 0.02
C PHE A 157 -10.13 -14.89 1.26
N PHE A 158 -11.30 -15.48 1.51
CA PHE A 158 -12.15 -15.18 2.66
C PHE A 158 -11.40 -15.33 3.99
N SER A 159 -10.64 -16.41 4.13
CA SER A 159 -9.87 -16.70 5.36
C SER A 159 -8.69 -15.74 5.50
N LYS A 160 -7.94 -15.52 4.42
CA LYS A 160 -6.75 -14.67 4.40
C LYS A 160 -7.08 -13.21 4.70
N THR A 161 -8.19 -12.72 4.17
CA THR A 161 -8.52 -11.29 4.16
C THR A 161 -9.54 -10.87 5.23
N LYS A 162 -9.84 -11.74 6.21
CA LYS A 162 -10.85 -11.51 7.25
C LYS A 162 -10.70 -10.15 7.94
N ASN A 163 -9.46 -9.69 8.13
CA ASN A 163 -9.11 -8.44 8.78
C ASN A 163 -8.31 -7.48 7.88
N SER A 164 -8.29 -7.71 6.56
CA SER A 164 -7.56 -6.87 5.61
C SER A 164 -8.27 -5.54 5.39
N SER A 165 -7.50 -4.51 5.04
CA SER A 165 -8.04 -3.28 4.42
C SER A 165 -8.71 -3.62 3.07
N PRO A 166 -9.62 -2.79 2.55
CA PRO A 166 -10.21 -3.03 1.23
C PRO A 166 -9.15 -2.98 0.12
N GLY A 167 -8.14 -2.12 0.21
CA GLY A 167 -6.99 -2.15 -0.70
C GLY A 167 -6.21 -3.47 -0.66
N ASP A 168 -5.89 -4.01 0.51
CA ASP A 168 -5.17 -5.28 0.62
C ASP A 168 -6.02 -6.47 0.16
N ALA A 169 -7.31 -6.45 0.46
CA ALA A 169 -8.25 -7.40 -0.11
C ALA A 169 -8.28 -7.31 -1.65
N ALA A 170 -8.16 -6.12 -2.23
CA ALA A 170 -8.05 -5.98 -3.69
C ALA A 170 -6.75 -6.62 -4.23
N THR A 171 -5.62 -6.38 -3.58
CA THR A 171 -4.34 -7.01 -3.97
C THR A 171 -4.38 -8.52 -3.83
N ASP A 172 -4.98 -9.04 -2.76
CA ASP A 172 -5.13 -10.48 -2.54
C ASP A 172 -6.07 -11.12 -3.55
N TRP A 173 -7.21 -10.50 -3.86
CA TRP A 173 -8.10 -10.99 -4.92
C TRP A 173 -7.40 -10.97 -6.29
N MET A 174 -6.65 -9.91 -6.60
CA MET A 174 -5.86 -9.82 -7.83
C MET A 174 -4.87 -10.98 -7.94
N ASN A 175 -4.13 -11.27 -6.86
CA ASN A 175 -3.11 -12.32 -6.88
C ASN A 175 -3.69 -13.73 -6.83
N MET A 176 -4.82 -13.91 -6.14
CA MET A 176 -5.41 -15.22 -5.89
C MET A 176 -6.42 -15.62 -6.96
N TYR A 177 -7.19 -14.68 -7.51
CA TYR A 177 -8.22 -14.96 -8.49
C TYR A 177 -7.80 -14.49 -9.88
N GLU A 178 -7.60 -13.18 -10.07
CA GLU A 178 -7.35 -12.57 -11.38
C GLU A 178 -6.04 -13.05 -12.02
N ARG A 179 -5.01 -13.28 -11.20
CA ARG A 179 -3.67 -13.76 -11.58
C ARG A 179 -3.15 -13.10 -12.87
N PRO A 180 -3.13 -11.75 -12.96
CA PRO A 180 -2.65 -11.07 -14.14
C PRO A 180 -1.15 -11.31 -14.34
N SER A 181 -0.66 -11.08 -15.56
CA SER A 181 0.79 -11.07 -15.83
C SER A 181 1.51 -10.09 -14.90
N GLU A 182 2.80 -10.31 -14.63
CA GLU A 182 3.60 -9.45 -13.75
C GLU A 182 3.54 -7.96 -14.15
N ARG A 183 3.59 -7.68 -15.45
CA ARG A 183 3.46 -6.31 -15.99
C ARG A 183 2.08 -5.72 -15.70
N ALA A 184 1.02 -6.48 -15.92
CA ALA A 184 -0.35 -6.04 -15.66
C ALA A 184 -0.59 -5.86 -14.15
N ARG A 185 -0.04 -6.74 -13.31
CA ARG A 185 -0.03 -6.61 -11.85
C ARG A 185 0.61 -5.30 -11.40
N ALA A 186 1.83 -5.02 -11.84
CA ALA A 186 2.55 -3.79 -11.49
C ALA A 186 1.80 -2.52 -11.95
N THR A 187 1.14 -2.57 -13.11
CA THR A 187 0.45 -1.41 -13.68
C THR A 187 -0.93 -1.17 -13.06
N THR A 188 -1.62 -2.23 -12.61
CA THR A 188 -3.03 -2.14 -12.20
C THR A 188 -3.27 -2.23 -10.70
N ASN A 189 -2.32 -2.73 -9.90
CA ASN A 189 -2.54 -2.94 -8.46
C ASN A 189 -2.94 -1.64 -7.74
N SER A 190 -2.29 -0.51 -8.03
CA SER A 190 -2.64 0.78 -7.41
C SER A 190 -4.06 1.23 -7.75
N MET A 191 -4.49 1.02 -9.00
CA MET A 191 -5.84 1.35 -9.45
C MET A 191 -6.89 0.44 -8.79
N ARG A 192 -6.61 -0.87 -8.67
CA ARG A 192 -7.47 -1.84 -7.99
C ARG A 192 -7.65 -1.51 -6.50
N ARG A 193 -6.55 -1.17 -5.82
CA ARG A 193 -6.56 -0.73 -4.42
C ARG A 193 -7.39 0.54 -4.23
N SER A 194 -7.14 1.57 -5.06
CA SER A 194 -7.87 2.84 -4.99
C SER A 194 -9.37 2.66 -5.25
N ALA A 195 -9.74 1.82 -6.22
CA ALA A 195 -11.12 1.48 -6.49
C ALA A 195 -11.77 0.71 -5.32
N ALA A 196 -11.03 -0.15 -4.62
CA ALA A 196 -11.54 -0.84 -3.44
C ALA A 196 -11.79 0.10 -2.26
N GLU A 197 -10.86 1.00 -1.95
CA GLU A 197 -11.08 2.05 -0.94
C GLU A 197 -12.33 2.87 -1.28
N LYS A 198 -12.48 3.24 -2.56
CA LYS A 198 -13.65 3.99 -3.01
C LYS A 198 -14.96 3.21 -2.86
N ALA A 199 -14.97 1.92 -3.19
CA ALA A 199 -16.14 1.06 -3.02
C ALA A 199 -16.50 0.88 -1.54
N TYR A 200 -15.49 0.74 -0.68
CA TYR A 200 -15.66 0.61 0.77
C TYR A 200 -16.33 1.84 1.37
N GLU A 201 -15.91 3.05 0.97
CA GLU A 201 -16.57 4.30 1.35
C GLU A 201 -18.00 4.38 0.81
N LEU A 202 -18.18 4.22 -0.51
CA LEU A 202 -19.46 4.42 -1.19
C LEU A 202 -20.56 3.47 -0.71
N PHE A 203 -20.19 2.23 -0.37
CA PHE A 203 -21.14 1.17 0.00
C PHE A 203 -21.21 0.91 1.51
N GLY A 204 -20.55 1.75 2.32
CA GLY A 204 -20.64 1.68 3.78
C GLY A 204 -19.95 0.44 4.37
N GLY A 205 -18.86 -0.01 3.78
CA GLY A 205 -18.15 -1.23 4.16
C GLY A 205 -17.64 -1.24 5.60
N ALA A 206 -17.41 -0.06 6.21
CA ALA A 206 -17.05 0.08 7.61
C ALA A 206 -18.10 -0.51 8.59
N ASN A 207 -19.36 -0.59 8.16
CA ASN A 207 -20.45 -1.12 9.00
C ASN A 207 -20.66 -2.63 8.81
N ILE A 208 -19.79 -3.33 8.07
CA ILE A 208 -19.98 -4.72 7.66
C ILE A 208 -18.78 -5.55 8.09
N SER A 209 -18.92 -6.25 9.21
CA SER A 209 -17.92 -7.20 9.70
C SER A 209 -18.01 -8.54 8.97
N ALA A 210 -16.87 -9.23 8.82
CA ALA A 210 -16.85 -10.60 8.33
C ALA A 210 -17.66 -11.51 9.27
N LYS A 211 -18.50 -12.37 8.71
CA LYS A 211 -19.18 -13.43 9.47
C LYS A 211 -18.27 -14.66 9.50
N ASP A 212 -18.34 -15.45 10.57
CA ASP A 212 -17.80 -16.81 10.52
C ASP A 212 -18.57 -17.56 9.42
N SER A 213 -17.80 -18.13 8.49
CA SER A 213 -18.20 -18.39 7.10
C SER A 213 -19.57 -19.06 6.91
N LEU A 214 -20.41 -18.50 6.03
CA LEU A 214 -21.57 -19.18 5.42
C LEU A 214 -21.14 -20.15 4.30
N LEU A 215 -19.84 -20.21 3.97
CA LEU A 215 -19.26 -21.09 2.94
C LEU A 215 -18.96 -22.50 3.46
N GLY A 216 -19.36 -22.81 4.70
CA GLY A 216 -19.20 -24.11 5.33
C GLY A 216 -20.29 -25.09 4.91
N ASP A 217 -20.26 -25.54 3.65
CA ASP A 217 -20.71 -26.87 3.22
C ASP A 217 -20.30 -27.15 1.77
N VAL A 218 -19.00 -27.38 1.53
CA VAL A 218 -18.55 -28.10 0.33
C VAL A 218 -17.56 -29.17 0.76
N THR A 219 -18.01 -30.03 1.66
CA THR A 219 -17.41 -31.36 1.82
C THR A 219 -18.05 -32.28 0.78
N GLU A 220 -17.39 -32.53 -0.35
CA GLU A 220 -17.47 -33.82 -1.06
C GLU A 220 -16.20 -34.10 -1.89
N THR A 221 -15.39 -35.02 -1.35
CA THR A 221 -14.51 -36.01 -2.05
C THR A 221 -13.30 -35.46 -2.84
N SER A 222 -12.06 -35.96 -2.74
CA SER A 222 -11.58 -37.29 -2.37
C SER A 222 -10.17 -37.25 -1.75
N ASP A 223 -9.96 -38.19 -0.84
CA ASP A 223 -8.77 -38.58 -0.12
C ASP A 223 -7.61 -39.03 -1.05
N VAL A 224 -6.41 -38.48 -0.86
CA VAL A 224 -5.12 -39.23 -0.88
C VAL A 224 -4.17 -38.54 0.08
N GLY A 225 -3.89 -39.23 1.19
CA GLY A 225 -3.16 -38.70 2.33
C GLY A 225 -1.71 -38.29 2.10
N VAL A 226 -1.29 -37.35 2.95
CA VAL A 226 0.04 -37.36 3.56
C VAL A 226 -0.17 -37.13 5.05
N THR A 227 0.22 -38.14 5.81
CA THR A 227 0.26 -38.17 7.26
C THR A 227 1.26 -37.14 7.80
N SER A 228 0.86 -36.51 8.92
CA SER A 228 1.72 -36.06 10.03
C SER A 228 3.16 -35.68 9.68
N ASP A 229 3.45 -34.38 9.65
CA ASP A 229 4.33 -33.73 10.61
C ASP A 229 4.59 -32.31 10.13
N LEU A 230 4.30 -31.33 10.99
CA LEU A 230 5.00 -30.06 11.16
C LEU A 230 4.15 -29.22 12.12
N GLN A 231 4.32 -29.48 13.41
CA GLN A 231 4.43 -28.37 14.34
C GLN A 231 5.58 -27.51 13.84
N ASN A 232 5.29 -26.34 13.27
CA ASN A 232 6.31 -25.30 13.15
C ASN A 232 5.80 -24.02 13.80
N ASP A 233 6.45 -23.76 14.91
CA ASP A 233 6.34 -22.65 15.83
C ASP A 233 6.49 -21.31 15.09
N SER A 234 5.37 -20.68 14.76
CA SER A 234 5.34 -19.23 14.46
C SER A 234 5.64 -18.50 15.76
N LYS A 235 6.93 -18.34 16.04
CA LYS A 235 7.46 -17.63 17.22
C LYS A 235 7.08 -16.15 17.13
N THR A 236 5.86 -15.87 17.57
CA THR A 236 5.35 -14.53 17.76
C THR A 236 6.17 -13.92 18.90
N CYS A 237 7.07 -13.00 18.58
CA CYS A 237 7.79 -12.22 19.59
C CYS A 237 6.77 -11.35 20.33
N SER A 238 6.14 -11.93 21.35
CA SER A 238 5.20 -11.25 22.22
C SER A 238 6.03 -10.65 23.36
N VAL A 239 6.32 -9.36 23.29
CA VAL A 239 6.95 -8.63 24.41
C VAL A 239 5.81 -8.09 25.28
N SER A 240 5.74 -8.57 26.52
CA SER A 240 4.77 -8.13 27.53
C SER A 240 5.04 -6.69 27.99
N SER A 241 3.96 -6.04 28.42
CA SER A 241 3.70 -4.61 28.58
C SER A 241 4.51 -3.78 29.61
N ASP A 242 5.67 -4.25 30.08
CA ASP A 242 6.50 -3.47 31.03
C ASP A 242 7.82 -3.05 30.35
N SER A 243 7.71 -2.07 29.46
CA SER A 243 8.87 -1.56 28.71
C SER A 243 9.64 -0.52 29.54
N ALA A 244 10.98 -0.56 29.49
CA ALA A 244 11.84 0.30 30.31
C ALA A 244 11.62 1.80 30.01
N SER A 245 11.84 2.64 31.03
CA SER A 245 11.78 4.11 30.90
C SER A 245 13.09 4.68 30.38
N ASP A 246 13.06 5.75 29.59
CA ASP A 246 14.28 6.40 29.11
C ASP A 246 15.24 6.82 30.23
N GLY A 247 16.53 6.85 29.91
CA GLY A 247 17.62 7.16 30.84
C GLY A 247 17.85 6.06 31.87
N THR A 248 17.24 4.89 31.70
CA THR A 248 17.42 3.72 32.57
C THR A 248 18.02 2.54 31.82
N GLY A 249 18.50 1.55 32.57
CA GLY A 249 19.11 0.35 32.01
C GLY A 249 20.55 0.56 31.55
N GLU A 250 21.36 -0.48 31.72
CA GLU A 250 22.71 -0.55 31.17
C GLU A 250 22.67 -1.18 29.78
N VAL A 251 23.52 -0.69 28.86
CA VAL A 251 23.68 -1.33 27.55
C VAL A 251 24.18 -2.76 27.74
N PRO A 252 23.46 -3.78 27.26
CA PRO A 252 23.87 -5.17 27.41
C PRO A 252 25.28 -5.41 26.82
N LYS A 253 26.06 -6.29 27.46
CA LYS A 253 27.41 -6.60 26.98
C LYS A 253 27.38 -7.19 25.58
N GLY A 254 28.24 -6.67 24.70
CA GLY A 254 28.48 -7.24 23.37
C GLY A 254 27.42 -6.95 22.32
N VAL A 255 26.50 -6.01 22.56
CA VAL A 255 25.48 -5.57 21.58
C VAL A 255 25.84 -4.28 20.85
N ARG A 256 26.83 -3.52 21.36
CA ARG A 256 27.34 -2.33 20.65
C ARG A 256 27.94 -2.72 19.31
N ASP A 257 27.83 -1.81 18.35
CA ASP A 257 28.41 -1.92 17.00
C ASP A 257 27.87 -3.12 16.20
N LYS A 258 26.72 -3.65 16.60
CA LYS A 258 26.03 -4.76 15.95
C LYS A 258 24.62 -4.38 15.58
N ILE A 259 24.17 -5.03 14.53
CA ILE A 259 22.82 -4.88 13.98
C ILE A 259 22.20 -6.27 13.98
N TYR A 260 20.98 -6.32 14.50
CA TYR A 260 20.25 -7.55 14.67
C TYR A 260 18.98 -7.46 13.86
N ALA A 261 18.81 -8.38 12.91
CA ALA A 261 17.50 -8.57 12.29
C ALA A 261 16.49 -9.00 13.38
N ALA A 262 15.20 -8.74 13.20
CA ALA A 262 14.21 -8.93 14.27
C ALA A 262 14.20 -10.34 14.93
N ASN A 263 14.34 -11.41 14.14
CA ASN A 263 14.51 -12.80 14.61
C ASN A 263 15.87 -13.14 15.25
N GLU A 264 16.85 -12.24 15.20
CA GLU A 264 18.21 -12.39 15.76
C GLU A 264 18.41 -11.55 17.02
N ILE A 265 17.39 -10.79 17.45
CA ILE A 265 17.51 -9.89 18.60
C ILE A 265 17.78 -10.71 19.87
N PRO A 266 18.88 -10.44 20.59
CA PRO A 266 19.18 -11.13 21.83
C PRO A 266 18.14 -10.82 22.91
N ASP A 267 17.85 -11.79 23.77
CA ASP A 267 16.87 -11.63 24.86
C ASP A 267 17.16 -10.43 25.76
N SER A 268 18.43 -10.05 25.90
CA SER A 268 18.87 -8.89 26.67
C SER A 268 18.42 -7.55 26.12
N LEU A 269 18.04 -7.45 24.84
CA LEU A 269 17.54 -6.22 24.22
C LEU A 269 16.01 -6.13 24.19
N LYS A 270 15.30 -7.26 24.29
CA LYS A 270 13.83 -7.30 24.18
C LYS A 270 13.08 -6.36 25.14
N PRO A 271 13.50 -6.16 26.42
CA PRO A 271 12.82 -5.24 27.34
C PRO A 271 12.88 -3.76 26.93
N TYR A 272 13.81 -3.42 26.03
CA TYR A 272 14.06 -2.05 25.57
C TYR A 272 13.44 -1.75 24.20
N LEU A 273 12.82 -2.73 23.54
CA LEU A 273 12.13 -2.49 22.27
C LEU A 273 10.85 -1.67 22.50
N LEU A 274 10.46 -0.89 21.49
CA LEU A 274 9.08 -0.43 21.36
C LEU A 274 8.14 -1.64 21.24
N PRO A 275 6.84 -1.48 21.59
CA PRO A 275 5.83 -2.44 21.23
C PRO A 275 5.96 -2.80 19.73
N ILE A 276 6.09 -4.08 19.44
CA ILE A 276 6.25 -4.54 18.05
C ILE A 276 4.85 -4.53 17.41
N ASN A 277 4.57 -3.53 16.59
CA ASN A 277 3.28 -3.39 15.92
C ASN A 277 3.30 -3.95 14.50
N VAL A 278 4.50 -4.05 13.91
CA VAL A 278 4.73 -4.63 12.59
C VAL A 278 5.40 -6.01 12.69
N SER A 279 4.93 -6.99 11.91
CA SER A 279 5.54 -8.32 11.87
C SER A 279 6.84 -8.32 11.06
N ASP A 280 7.81 -9.11 11.47
CA ASP A 280 8.98 -9.44 10.65
C ASP A 280 8.59 -10.52 9.62
N ALA A 281 8.50 -10.12 8.36
CA ALA A 281 7.86 -10.87 7.30
C ALA A 281 8.78 -11.84 6.53
N ARG A 282 9.93 -12.26 7.09
CA ARG A 282 10.85 -13.23 6.44
C ARG A 282 10.17 -14.58 6.18
N GLY A 283 9.43 -14.65 5.07
CA GLY A 283 8.62 -15.79 4.64
C GLY A 283 7.12 -15.74 4.96
N VAL A 284 6.55 -14.62 5.45
CA VAL A 284 5.11 -14.46 5.76
C VAL A 284 4.58 -13.11 5.26
N SER A 285 3.26 -12.89 5.19
CA SER A 285 2.71 -11.57 4.83
C SER A 285 2.85 -10.57 5.99
N GLY A 286 3.39 -9.37 5.73
CA GLY A 286 3.68 -8.33 6.73
C GLY A 286 2.44 -7.74 7.41
N LYS A 287 2.05 -8.32 8.54
CA LYS A 287 0.98 -7.85 9.43
C LYS A 287 1.39 -6.53 10.11
N GLY A 288 0.47 -5.57 10.18
CA GLY A 288 0.64 -4.32 10.93
C GLY A 288 1.41 -3.21 10.21
N TRP A 289 1.98 -3.49 9.04
CA TRP A 289 2.61 -2.48 8.20
C TRP A 289 1.55 -1.59 7.53
N SER A 290 1.32 -0.38 8.05
CA SER A 290 0.39 0.59 7.41
C SER A 290 0.99 1.20 6.14
N HIS A 291 2.30 1.14 6.00
CA HIS A 291 3.06 1.56 4.83
C HIS A 291 3.94 0.37 4.40
N PRO A 292 3.39 -0.60 3.63
CA PRO A 292 4.11 -1.81 3.30
C PRO A 292 5.16 -1.57 2.20
N GLY A 293 6.40 -1.96 2.47
CA GLY A 293 7.50 -1.96 1.51
C GLY A 293 8.81 -2.42 2.17
N GLY A 294 9.93 -2.20 1.50
CA GLY A 294 11.26 -2.62 1.95
C GLY A 294 12.19 -1.49 2.38
N GLN A 295 11.70 -0.26 2.47
CA GLN A 295 12.49 0.95 2.76
C GLN A 295 12.37 1.36 4.24
N CYS A 296 13.25 2.26 4.69
CA CYS A 296 13.22 2.80 6.04
C CYS A 296 11.94 3.58 6.36
N VAL A 297 11.43 4.32 5.38
CA VAL A 297 10.16 5.07 5.47
C VAL A 297 8.99 4.14 5.77
N ASP A 298 8.94 3.00 5.09
CA ASP A 298 7.88 2.00 5.24
C ASP A 298 7.77 1.53 6.71
N TYR A 299 8.91 1.32 7.37
CA TYR A 299 8.95 0.88 8.77
C TYR A 299 8.51 1.97 9.72
N VAL A 300 9.14 3.16 9.64
CA VAL A 300 8.87 4.22 10.62
C VAL A 300 7.44 4.73 10.51
N VAL A 301 6.88 4.81 9.29
CA VAL A 301 5.49 5.21 9.08
C VAL A 301 4.55 4.14 9.62
N SER A 302 4.85 2.87 9.37
CA SER A 302 4.06 1.76 9.88
C SER A 302 4.01 1.71 11.41
N GLU A 303 5.17 1.79 12.07
CA GLU A 303 5.25 1.77 13.53
C GLU A 303 4.62 3.03 14.15
N ALA A 304 4.97 4.23 13.67
CA ALA A 304 4.42 5.47 14.21
C ALA A 304 2.91 5.61 14.00
N THR A 305 2.35 5.05 12.92
CA THR A 305 0.88 5.01 12.70
C THR A 305 0.18 4.38 13.89
N VAL A 306 0.70 3.25 14.38
CA VAL A 306 0.10 2.53 15.51
C VAL A 306 0.50 3.17 16.84
N LEU A 307 1.79 3.44 17.05
CA LEU A 307 2.33 3.97 18.30
C LEU A 307 1.77 5.36 18.64
N TRP A 308 1.57 6.21 17.65
CA TRP A 308 1.09 7.58 17.84
C TRP A 308 -0.42 7.71 17.62
N ASN A 309 -1.10 6.60 17.32
CA ASN A 309 -2.54 6.55 17.03
C ASN A 309 -2.93 7.46 15.86
N ASN A 310 -2.11 7.48 14.82
CA ASN A 310 -2.38 8.20 13.58
C ASN A 310 -3.21 7.29 12.68
N THR A 311 -4.35 7.78 12.18
CA THR A 311 -5.25 6.98 11.33
C THR A 311 -5.28 7.43 9.87
N GLN A 312 -4.46 8.42 9.52
CA GLN A 312 -4.40 9.02 8.19
C GLN A 312 -2.98 8.88 7.62
N SER A 313 -2.87 8.79 6.30
CA SER A 313 -1.57 8.79 5.63
C SER A 313 -0.87 10.14 5.81
N TRP A 314 0.40 10.12 6.23
CA TRP A 314 1.11 11.32 6.69
C TRP A 314 2.57 11.42 6.22
N SER A 315 3.04 10.45 5.43
CA SER A 315 4.41 10.42 4.93
C SER A 315 4.54 11.16 3.60
N LEU A 316 5.61 11.95 3.48
CA LEU A 316 6.04 12.62 2.25
C LEU A 316 7.56 12.48 2.15
N GLY A 317 8.07 12.21 0.94
CA GLY A 317 9.49 12.25 0.65
C GLY A 317 10.29 11.05 1.17
N ASN A 318 11.60 11.23 1.28
CA ASN A 318 12.56 10.17 1.63
C ASN A 318 12.83 10.15 3.15
N GLY A 319 13.82 9.38 3.61
CA GLY A 319 14.17 9.26 5.03
C GLY A 319 14.48 10.61 5.71
N VAL A 320 15.17 11.53 5.01
CA VAL A 320 15.48 12.88 5.52
C VAL A 320 14.22 13.73 5.80
N ASP A 321 13.10 13.42 5.14
CA ASP A 321 11.89 14.24 5.18
C ASP A 321 10.91 13.83 6.27
N GLN A 322 11.01 12.62 6.82
CA GLN A 322 9.94 12.02 7.64
C GLN A 322 9.62 12.80 8.91
N VAL A 323 10.62 13.35 9.60
CA VAL A 323 10.38 14.22 10.76
C VAL A 323 9.62 15.49 10.37
N ASN A 324 10.05 16.15 9.28
CA ASN A 324 9.36 17.35 8.80
C ASN A 324 7.94 17.03 8.31
N SER A 325 7.74 15.86 7.71
CA SER A 325 6.42 15.36 7.33
C SER A 325 5.54 15.18 8.57
N ALA A 326 6.00 14.46 9.59
CA ALA A 326 5.26 14.24 10.84
C ALA A 326 4.84 15.56 11.50
N ILE A 327 5.74 16.55 11.52
CA ILE A 327 5.45 17.89 12.06
C ILE A 327 4.43 18.63 11.18
N LYS A 328 4.58 18.59 9.86
CA LYS A 328 3.68 19.25 8.91
C LYS A 328 2.23 18.77 9.06
N PHE A 329 2.05 17.48 9.30
CA PHE A 329 0.71 16.90 9.54
C PHE A 329 0.25 16.99 11.00
N GLY A 330 1.04 17.61 11.89
CA GLY A 330 0.68 17.82 13.30
C GLY A 330 0.80 16.58 14.18
N TYR A 331 1.45 15.52 13.71
CA TYR A 331 1.61 14.26 14.46
C TYR A 331 2.81 14.27 15.39
N ALA A 332 3.80 15.12 15.12
CA ALA A 332 4.99 15.21 15.94
C ALA A 332 5.42 16.65 16.20
N VAL A 333 6.24 16.84 17.23
CA VAL A 333 6.89 18.11 17.57
C VAL A 333 8.38 17.87 17.61
N LYS A 334 9.15 18.76 16.99
CA LYS A 334 10.62 18.69 16.98
C LYS A 334 11.18 18.57 18.39
N ASP A 335 12.20 17.73 18.54
CA ASP A 335 12.96 17.54 19.77
C ASP A 335 14.47 17.77 19.53
N ASP A 336 15.19 18.12 20.59
CA ASP A 336 16.64 18.33 20.57
C ASP A 336 17.41 17.13 21.14
N LYS A 337 16.70 16.17 21.75
CA LYS A 337 17.26 14.95 22.33
C LYS A 337 16.42 13.74 21.94
N PRO A 338 17.05 12.56 21.81
CA PRO A 338 16.32 11.33 21.59
C PRO A 338 15.50 10.97 22.84
N HIS A 339 14.27 10.54 22.61
CA HIS A 339 13.41 9.86 23.57
C HIS A 339 12.80 8.64 22.91
N LYS A 340 12.45 7.63 23.70
CA LYS A 340 11.71 6.47 23.26
C LYS A 340 10.43 6.85 22.54
N GLY A 341 10.27 6.28 21.35
CA GLY A 341 9.15 6.53 20.46
C GLY A 341 9.32 7.74 19.55
N ASP A 342 10.46 8.44 19.63
CA ASP A 342 10.76 9.52 18.69
C ASP A 342 11.03 8.96 17.30
N LEU A 343 10.56 9.70 16.31
CA LEU A 343 10.97 9.54 14.92
C LEU A 343 12.25 10.32 14.69
N VAL A 344 13.14 9.74 13.91
CA VAL A 344 14.43 10.35 13.58
C VAL A 344 14.56 10.44 12.06
N SER A 345 15.01 11.60 11.57
CA SER A 345 15.45 11.80 10.19
C SER A 345 16.90 12.28 10.20
N CYS A 346 17.68 11.89 9.22
CA CYS A 346 19.08 12.30 9.11
C CYS A 346 19.51 12.43 7.65
N ASP A 347 20.70 12.98 7.48
CA ASP A 347 21.39 12.95 6.21
C ASP A 347 21.98 11.55 5.93
N GLY A 348 21.84 11.13 4.69
CA GLY A 348 22.38 9.90 4.14
C GLY A 348 23.72 10.14 3.45
N THR A 349 24.29 9.08 2.86
CA THR A 349 25.36 9.24 1.85
C THR A 349 24.91 10.17 0.72
N ASP A 350 23.63 10.06 0.33
CA ASP A 350 22.93 11.08 -0.46
C ASP A 350 22.03 11.91 0.48
N PRO A 351 22.34 13.20 0.70
CA PRO A 351 21.54 14.08 1.54
C PRO A 351 20.09 14.28 1.06
N SER A 352 19.79 14.01 -0.22
CA SER A 352 18.43 14.12 -0.77
C SER A 352 17.56 12.88 -0.50
N ILE A 353 18.17 11.76 -0.10
CA ILE A 353 17.47 10.54 0.30
C ILE A 353 17.41 10.45 1.82
N GLY A 354 18.56 10.64 2.49
CA GLY A 354 18.60 10.50 3.94
C GLY A 354 18.34 9.11 4.45
N HIS A 355 18.09 9.03 5.75
CA HIS A 355 17.61 7.82 6.41
C HIS A 355 16.71 8.16 7.59
N THR A 356 15.90 7.20 8.03
CA THR A 356 14.93 7.41 9.11
C THR A 356 14.76 6.17 9.98
N TRP A 357 14.50 6.40 11.27
CA TRP A 357 14.36 5.34 12.28
C TRP A 357 13.36 5.74 13.36
N MET A 358 12.96 4.76 14.18
CA MET A 358 12.29 4.97 15.45
C MET A 358 13.26 4.74 16.60
N VAL A 359 13.22 5.59 17.63
CA VAL A 359 13.97 5.38 18.87
C VAL A 359 13.29 4.33 19.73
N GLY A 360 13.94 3.19 19.89
CA GLY A 360 13.52 2.10 20.77
C GLY A 360 13.59 2.47 22.25
N HIS A 361 14.75 2.99 22.67
CA HIS A 361 15.07 3.30 24.07
C HIS A 361 16.34 4.15 24.18
N VAL A 362 16.41 5.01 25.20
CA VAL A 362 17.65 5.69 25.61
C VAL A 362 18.19 5.10 26.90
N PHE A 363 19.40 4.53 26.85
CA PHE A 363 20.07 3.92 28.01
C PHE A 363 20.61 4.97 28.99
N ALA A 364 20.94 4.55 30.21
CA ALA A 364 21.42 5.44 31.27
C ALA A 364 22.72 6.20 30.92
N ASP A 365 23.56 5.64 30.05
CA ASP A 365 24.80 6.31 29.60
C ASP A 365 24.61 7.25 28.39
N GLY A 366 23.37 7.35 27.89
CA GLY A 366 22.97 8.15 26.73
C GLY A 366 23.01 7.40 25.39
N SER A 367 23.41 6.12 25.38
CA SER A 367 23.33 5.28 24.18
C SER A 367 21.88 5.11 23.73
N VAL A 368 21.68 4.89 22.43
CA VAL A 368 20.33 4.86 21.86
C VAL A 368 20.13 3.55 21.10
N LEU A 369 19.03 2.85 21.42
CA LEU A 369 18.53 1.74 20.63
C LEU A 369 17.64 2.30 19.52
N LEU A 370 17.94 1.98 18.27
CA LEU A 370 17.14 2.31 17.10
C LEU A 370 16.45 1.05 16.56
N GLN A 371 15.27 1.26 15.96
CA GLN A 371 14.56 0.26 15.17
C GLN A 371 14.27 0.83 13.78
N GLU A 372 14.54 0.04 12.73
CA GLU A 372 14.43 0.48 11.34
C GLU A 372 14.20 -0.67 10.35
N GLN A 373 14.14 -0.30 9.07
CA GLN A 373 14.24 -1.21 7.95
C GLN A 373 15.25 -0.68 6.92
N ASN A 374 15.74 -1.61 6.10
CA ASN A 374 16.60 -1.39 4.93
C ASN A 374 18.08 -1.29 5.27
N TYR A 375 18.52 -2.09 6.25
CA TYR A 375 19.94 -2.29 6.48
C TYR A 375 20.49 -3.47 5.64
N PRO A 376 21.59 -3.28 4.89
CA PRO A 376 22.20 -4.33 4.08
C PRO A 376 22.42 -5.66 4.80
N GLY A 377 21.78 -6.71 4.28
CA GLY A 377 21.88 -8.07 4.82
C GLY A 377 21.12 -8.33 6.12
N LYS A 378 20.31 -7.36 6.59
CA LYS A 378 19.55 -7.47 7.85
C LYS A 378 18.05 -7.27 7.70
N SER A 379 17.61 -6.31 6.90
CA SER A 379 16.19 -6.11 6.60
C SER A 379 15.96 -5.38 5.28
N GLY A 380 14.71 -5.38 4.82
CA GLY A 380 14.25 -4.57 3.69
C GLY A 380 14.72 -5.01 2.31
N ASP A 381 14.59 -4.09 1.35
CA ASP A 381 14.89 -4.34 -0.06
C ASP A 381 16.38 -4.61 -0.30
N ASP A 382 17.27 -4.03 0.51
CA ASP A 382 18.72 -4.25 0.41
C ASP A 382 19.14 -5.71 0.64
N MET A 383 18.26 -6.53 1.25
CA MET A 383 18.46 -7.99 1.33
C MET A 383 17.38 -8.80 0.59
N GLY A 384 16.53 -8.14 -0.21
CA GLY A 384 15.42 -8.75 -0.92
C GLY A 384 14.31 -9.29 0.00
N ALA A 385 14.18 -8.74 1.20
CA ALA A 385 13.21 -9.16 2.21
C ALA A 385 12.39 -7.95 2.71
N PRO A 386 11.47 -7.40 1.91
CA PRO A 386 10.61 -6.31 2.36
C PRO A 386 9.71 -6.73 3.53
N LEU A 387 9.18 -5.76 4.27
CA LEU A 387 8.35 -5.96 5.45
C LEU A 387 9.12 -6.65 6.60
N THR A 388 10.42 -6.43 6.67
CA THR A 388 11.29 -6.93 7.73
C THR A 388 11.96 -5.75 8.41
N TRP A 389 12.46 -5.94 9.62
CA TRP A 389 13.06 -4.85 10.37
C TRP A 389 14.23 -5.35 11.21
N ASP A 390 15.07 -4.41 11.61
CA ASP A 390 16.26 -4.65 12.40
C ASP A 390 16.42 -3.58 13.49
N VAL A 391 17.38 -3.84 14.38
CA VAL A 391 17.73 -2.95 15.48
C VAL A 391 19.22 -2.77 15.60
N ALA A 392 19.61 -1.59 16.07
CA ALA A 392 20.99 -1.24 16.34
C ALA A 392 21.11 -0.44 17.64
N VAL A 393 22.20 -0.66 18.37
CA VAL A 393 22.55 0.18 19.52
C VAL A 393 23.67 1.13 19.12
N LEU A 394 23.31 2.40 19.00
CA LEU A 394 24.23 3.48 18.72
C LEU A 394 24.93 3.96 20.00
N PRO A 395 26.14 4.54 19.86
CA PRO A 395 26.84 5.14 20.99
C PRO A 395 26.06 6.32 21.59
N PRO A 396 26.52 6.90 22.71
CA PRO A 396 25.82 8.02 23.32
C PRO A 396 25.62 9.22 22.39
N TYR A 397 24.40 9.74 22.33
CA TYR A 397 24.10 11.03 21.68
C TYR A 397 24.26 12.16 22.69
N LYS A 398 25.22 13.06 22.45
CA LYS A 398 25.52 14.21 23.34
C LYS A 398 25.85 15.44 22.50
N ASP A 399 25.35 16.60 22.94
CA ASP A 399 25.65 17.90 22.35
C ASP A 399 25.44 17.97 20.81
N GLY A 400 24.39 17.32 20.32
CA GLY A 400 24.03 17.34 18.90
C GLY A 400 24.72 16.27 18.05
N ALA A 401 25.56 15.41 18.63
CA ALA A 401 26.34 14.42 17.89
C ALA A 401 26.44 13.07 18.62
N TRP A 402 26.68 12.03 17.83
CA TRP A 402 26.92 10.67 18.30
C TRP A 402 28.41 10.48 18.66
N ALA A 403 28.69 9.95 19.86
CA ALA A 403 30.06 9.76 20.34
C ALA A 403 30.71 8.52 19.70
N ASN A 404 31.50 8.70 18.64
CA ASN A 404 32.22 7.62 17.92
C ASN A 404 31.27 6.67 17.17
N LEU A 405 30.53 7.21 16.18
CA LEU A 405 29.70 6.40 15.30
C LEU A 405 30.51 5.26 14.67
N PRO A 406 30.05 4.00 14.75
CA PRO A 406 30.59 2.95 13.90
C PRO A 406 30.31 3.27 12.43
N ASN A 407 30.88 2.50 11.50
CA ASN A 407 30.60 2.56 10.06
C ASN A 407 29.16 2.08 9.73
N TYR A 408 28.17 2.61 10.44
CA TYR A 408 26.78 2.72 10.02
C TYR A 408 26.78 3.73 8.87
N GLY A 409 27.15 3.27 7.67
CA GLY A 409 27.81 4.08 6.66
C GLY A 409 27.12 5.41 6.38
N ALA A 410 27.78 6.55 6.68
CA ALA A 410 27.39 7.94 6.34
C ALA A 410 25.92 8.39 6.57
N THR A 411 25.06 7.54 7.14
CA THR A 411 23.62 7.73 7.25
C THR A 411 23.18 8.22 8.62
N LEU A 412 24.04 8.89 9.40
CA LEU A 412 23.72 9.35 10.76
C LEU A 412 24.13 10.81 11.02
N ASN A 413 24.39 11.56 9.96
CA ASN A 413 24.78 12.96 10.06
C ASN A 413 23.54 13.83 10.29
N HIS A 414 23.69 14.86 11.13
CA HIS A 414 22.63 15.84 11.44
C HIS A 414 21.27 15.24 11.80
N PRO A 415 21.18 14.34 12.79
CA PRO A 415 19.90 13.76 13.16
C PRO A 415 18.95 14.85 13.68
N VAL A 416 17.71 14.78 13.23
CA VAL A 416 16.58 15.56 13.71
C VAL A 416 15.63 14.59 14.39
N PHE A 417 15.21 14.90 15.61
CA PHE A 417 14.27 14.10 16.38
C PHE A 417 12.90 14.77 16.39
N ALA A 418 11.83 13.97 16.45
CA ALA A 418 10.51 14.47 16.76
C ALA A 418 9.71 13.48 17.60
N LYS A 419 9.13 14.00 18.67
CA LYS A 419 8.27 13.26 19.59
C LYS A 419 6.82 13.29 19.15
N PRO A 420 6.01 12.26 19.47
CA PRO A 420 4.58 12.29 19.18
C PRO A 420 3.87 13.45 19.89
N ALA A 421 3.11 14.24 19.12
CA ALA A 421 2.42 15.44 19.62
C ALA A 421 1.36 15.13 20.69
N HIS A 422 0.81 13.92 20.65
CA HIS A 422 -0.25 13.46 21.55
C HIS A 422 0.20 12.34 22.52
N GLY A 423 1.51 12.08 22.59
CA GLY A 423 2.07 10.95 23.33
C GLY A 423 1.86 9.60 22.63
N MET A 424 2.49 8.54 23.15
CA MET A 424 2.34 7.18 22.64
C MET A 424 1.12 6.47 23.24
N LYS A 425 0.52 5.60 22.46
CA LYS A 425 -0.46 4.62 22.94
C LYS A 425 0.23 3.65 23.91
N LYS A 426 -0.37 3.46 25.09
CA LYS A 426 0.12 2.52 26.11
C LYS A 426 -0.30 1.09 25.80
#